data_AF-W3VU13-F1
#
_entry.id   AF-W3VU13-F1
#
_cell.length_a   1.000
_cell.length_b   1.000
_cell.length_c   1.000
_cell.angle_alpha   90.00
_cell.angle_beta   90.00
_cell.angle_gamma   90.00
#
_symmetry.space_group_name_H-M   'P 1'
#
loop_
_entity.id
_entity.type
_entity.pdbx_description
1 polymer ?
#
loop_
_entity_poly.entity_id
_entity_poly.type
_entity_poly.pdbx_seq_one_letter_code
_entity_poly.pdbx_strand_id
1 'polypeptide(L)'
;MPASNIRKVAQKIPEIPTADSLQPQAGSITTNQPHRRSAALTLEEHRISNLEPLIASSPPLSTYTPYSPSTMSLLRTTVAGASRSSGVLRTTSASVRHLSTSRVNAAARDAKDPQLGDYPDLPFVSLQQRKYSPKWWDTQEKRNFGETLHEQDDVLSVWAPDVHAVPASSALRQFIVAIGVVGVFGSIVYAATPEKPALPRTYPRDGLAAELGGEQVAAPKEGAFSGEEDEEEDDE
;
A
#
# COMPACT_ATOMS: atom_id res chain seq x y z
N MET A 1 -64.99 -34.23 39.05
CA MET A 1 -63.70 -34.66 38.47
C MET A 1 -63.51 -33.95 37.14
N PRO A 2 -62.34 -33.38 36.77
CA PRO A 2 -61.28 -32.75 37.57
C PRO A 2 -60.89 -31.33 37.06
N ALA A 3 -60.04 -30.66 37.86
CA ALA A 3 -59.51 -29.31 37.70
C ALA A 3 -58.37 -29.18 36.67
N SER A 4 -58.11 -27.96 36.19
CA SER A 4 -56.84 -27.57 35.54
C SER A 4 -56.25 -26.31 36.19
N ASN A 5 -54.99 -26.44 36.61
CA ASN A 5 -54.14 -25.46 37.27
C ASN A 5 -53.38 -24.63 36.23
N ILE A 6 -53.34 -23.30 36.38
CA ILE A 6 -52.38 -22.43 35.69
C ILE A 6 -51.60 -21.64 36.74
N ARG A 7 -50.31 -21.97 36.88
CA ARG A 7 -49.33 -21.30 37.74
C ARG A 7 -49.00 -19.92 37.17
N LYS A 8 -49.13 -18.86 38.00
CA LYS A 8 -48.48 -17.57 37.77
C LYS A 8 -47.05 -17.62 38.33
N VAL A 9 -46.06 -17.43 37.46
CA VAL A 9 -44.66 -17.23 37.85
C VAL A 9 -44.43 -15.73 37.94
N ALA A 10 -44.19 -15.23 39.16
CA ALA A 10 -43.84 -13.84 39.42
C ALA A 10 -42.37 -13.59 39.03
N GLN A 11 -42.17 -12.63 38.14
CA GLN A 11 -40.87 -12.23 37.62
C GLN A 11 -40.22 -11.23 38.59
N LYS A 12 -39.04 -11.59 39.13
CA LYS A 12 -38.27 -10.79 40.08
C LYS A 12 -37.37 -9.82 39.32
N ILE A 13 -37.63 -8.53 39.47
CA ILE A 13 -36.84 -7.42 38.92
C ILE A 13 -35.70 -7.11 39.92
N PRO A 14 -34.41 -7.09 39.53
CA PRO A 14 -33.34 -6.59 40.38
C PRO A 14 -33.21 -5.06 40.29
N GLU A 15 -33.12 -4.43 41.46
CA GLU A 15 -33.07 -2.98 41.70
C GLU A 15 -31.72 -2.35 41.30
N ILE A 16 -31.77 -1.08 40.88
CA ILE A 16 -30.64 -0.22 40.50
C ILE A 16 -30.09 0.43 41.78
N PRO A 17 -28.78 0.33 42.10
CA PRO A 17 -28.22 1.05 43.24
C PRO A 17 -27.99 2.53 42.92
N THR A 18 -28.73 3.37 43.63
CA THR A 18 -28.63 4.83 43.72
C THR A 18 -27.23 5.27 44.15
N ALA A 19 -26.66 6.22 43.41
CA ALA A 19 -25.41 6.89 43.73
C ALA A 19 -25.61 7.87 44.89
N ASP A 20 -25.02 7.57 46.06
CA ASP A 20 -24.70 8.60 47.03
C ASP A 20 -23.53 8.18 47.93
N SER A 21 -22.70 9.17 48.31
CA SER A 21 -21.49 9.10 49.14
C SER A 21 -20.22 8.46 48.57
N LEU A 22 -19.31 9.29 48.02
CA LEU A 22 -17.88 9.23 48.35
C LEU A 22 -17.26 10.65 48.32
N GLN A 23 -16.86 11.14 49.50
CA GLN A 23 -16.02 12.32 49.72
C GLN A 23 -14.54 12.06 49.36
N PRO A 24 -13.74 13.11 49.08
CA PRO A 24 -12.34 12.97 48.68
C PRO A 24 -11.42 12.79 49.90
N GLN A 25 -10.63 11.71 49.93
CA GLN A 25 -9.54 11.53 50.90
C GLN A 25 -8.20 11.78 50.22
N ALA A 26 -7.57 12.89 50.60
CA ALA A 26 -6.16 13.18 50.37
C ALA A 26 -5.31 12.37 51.35
N GLY A 27 -4.20 11.78 50.89
CA GLY A 27 -3.31 11.00 51.76
C GLY A 27 -2.01 10.52 51.10
N SER A 28 -0.96 11.30 51.32
CA SER A 28 0.47 10.96 51.47
C SER A 28 1.08 9.73 50.77
N ILE A 29 1.91 10.03 49.77
CA ILE A 29 3.12 9.32 49.32
C ILE A 29 3.91 8.69 50.49
N THR A 30 3.95 7.36 50.52
CA THR A 30 4.86 6.57 51.38
C THR A 30 5.87 5.86 50.50
N THR A 31 7.12 6.30 50.62
CA THR A 31 8.32 5.62 50.14
C THR A 31 8.48 4.28 50.86
N ASN A 32 8.75 3.20 50.12
CA ASN A 32 9.14 1.92 50.71
C ASN A 32 10.20 1.27 49.84
N GLN A 33 11.44 1.38 50.30
CA GLN A 33 12.54 0.48 49.96
C GLN A 33 12.64 -0.56 51.08
N PRO A 34 12.88 -1.84 50.75
CA PRO A 34 13.62 -2.67 51.69
C PRO A 34 14.80 -3.40 51.06
N HIS A 35 15.91 -3.18 51.76
CA HIS A 35 17.11 -3.97 52.00
C HIS A 35 17.38 -5.32 51.31
N ARG A 36 18.62 -5.35 50.80
CA ARG A 36 19.55 -6.47 50.72
C ARG A 36 19.37 -7.53 51.82
N ARG A 37 19.35 -8.79 51.41
CA ARG A 37 19.88 -9.90 52.21
C ARG A 37 20.76 -10.80 51.34
N SER A 38 22.01 -10.93 51.76
CA SER A 38 22.94 -11.95 51.33
C SER A 38 22.59 -13.28 52.00
N ALA A 39 22.64 -14.39 51.26
CA ALA A 39 22.91 -15.71 51.82
C ALA A 39 23.49 -16.59 50.72
N ALA A 40 24.62 -17.22 51.05
CA ALA A 40 25.43 -18.06 50.20
C ALA A 40 25.13 -19.55 50.41
N LEU A 41 25.58 -20.36 49.45
CA LEU A 41 26.00 -21.76 49.55
C LEU A 41 24.94 -22.83 49.87
N THR A 42 24.65 -23.68 48.87
CA THR A 42 24.99 -25.11 48.97
C THR A 42 25.25 -25.69 47.57
N LEU A 43 26.39 -26.37 47.48
CA LEU A 43 26.89 -27.21 46.41
C LEU A 43 26.07 -28.52 46.42
N GLU A 44 25.62 -29.03 45.28
CA GLU A 44 25.46 -30.47 45.10
C GLU A 44 25.70 -30.85 43.64
N GLU A 45 26.63 -31.78 43.50
CA GLU A 45 27.30 -32.29 42.34
C GLU A 45 26.49 -33.45 41.74
N HIS A 46 26.22 -33.47 40.43
CA HIS A 46 26.12 -34.75 39.71
C HIS A 46 26.45 -34.58 38.22
N ARG A 47 27.70 -34.95 37.95
CA ARG A 47 28.33 -35.39 36.70
C ARG A 47 27.42 -36.29 35.84
N ILE A 48 27.18 -35.90 34.58
CA ILE A 48 27.20 -36.81 33.42
C ILE A 48 28.04 -36.14 32.32
N SER A 49 29.12 -36.82 31.99
CA SER A 49 30.14 -36.46 31.03
C SER A 49 29.89 -37.15 29.68
N ASN A 50 30.32 -36.46 28.62
CA ASN A 50 30.77 -36.97 27.32
C ASN A 50 29.69 -37.36 26.30
N LEU A 51 29.50 -36.51 25.29
CA LEU A 51 29.70 -36.90 23.88
C LEU A 51 30.36 -35.73 23.12
N GLU A 52 31.44 -36.08 22.41
CA GLU A 52 32.45 -35.25 21.77
C GLU A 52 31.99 -34.68 20.40
N PRO A 53 32.46 -33.49 19.98
CA PRO A 53 32.18 -32.93 18.66
C PRO A 53 33.18 -33.42 17.60
N LEU A 54 32.69 -34.11 16.57
CA LEU A 54 33.51 -34.49 15.42
C LEU A 54 33.81 -33.30 14.52
N ILE A 55 35.09 -32.95 14.52
CA ILE A 55 35.82 -32.16 13.55
C ILE A 55 35.77 -32.88 12.20
N ALA A 56 35.30 -32.21 11.14
CA ALA A 56 35.57 -32.62 9.77
C ALA A 56 35.60 -31.41 8.81
N SER A 57 36.83 -31.03 8.47
CA SER A 57 37.29 -30.66 7.14
C SER A 57 36.57 -29.53 6.37
N SER A 58 37.20 -28.36 6.39
CA SER A 58 37.02 -27.30 5.39
C SER A 58 37.24 -27.78 3.95
N PRO A 59 36.43 -27.33 2.97
CA PRO A 59 36.86 -27.20 1.59
C PRO A 59 37.43 -25.79 1.32
N PRO A 60 38.43 -25.66 0.42
CA PRO A 60 39.19 -24.42 0.25
C PRO A 60 38.41 -23.31 -0.47
N LEU A 61 38.77 -22.07 -0.12
CA LEU A 61 38.41 -20.82 -0.76
C LEU A 61 38.64 -20.88 -2.28
N SER A 62 37.56 -20.85 -3.05
CA SER A 62 37.62 -20.59 -4.48
C SER A 62 37.78 -19.08 -4.68
N THR A 63 39.01 -18.64 -4.92
CA THR A 63 39.33 -17.29 -5.37
C THR A 63 38.78 -17.11 -6.78
N TYR A 64 37.63 -16.47 -6.91
CA TYR A 64 37.10 -16.00 -8.19
C TYR A 64 37.96 -14.81 -8.65
N THR A 65 38.79 -15.04 -9.66
CA THR A 65 39.48 -13.98 -10.40
C THR A 65 38.44 -13.12 -11.12
N PRO A 66 38.48 -11.78 -11.04
CA PRO A 66 37.63 -10.97 -11.88
C PRO A 66 38.02 -11.19 -13.36
N TYR A 67 37.03 -11.60 -14.16
CA TYR A 67 37.12 -11.59 -15.60
C TYR A 67 37.55 -10.18 -16.07
N SER A 68 38.64 -10.13 -16.82
CA SER A 68 39.09 -8.95 -17.57
C SER A 68 37.99 -8.57 -18.57
N PRO A 69 37.42 -7.35 -18.55
CA PRO A 69 36.62 -6.89 -19.66
C PRO A 69 37.56 -6.65 -20.84
N SER A 70 37.55 -7.59 -21.79
CA SER A 70 38.11 -7.34 -23.12
C SER A 70 37.33 -6.18 -23.73
N THR A 71 38.04 -5.07 -23.92
CA THR A 71 37.63 -3.88 -24.64
C THR A 71 37.39 -4.23 -26.11
N MET A 72 36.18 -4.62 -26.46
CA MET A 72 35.76 -4.65 -27.86
C MET A 72 35.13 -3.31 -28.24
N SER A 73 35.95 -2.43 -28.80
CA SER A 73 35.49 -1.28 -29.57
C SER A 73 34.88 -1.79 -30.87
N LEU A 74 33.56 -1.81 -30.96
CA LEU A 74 32.87 -1.97 -32.24
C LEU A 74 32.54 -0.58 -32.80
N LEU A 75 33.03 -0.39 -34.01
CA LEU A 75 33.05 0.83 -34.79
C LEU A 75 31.62 1.35 -35.02
N ARG A 76 31.42 2.64 -34.74
CA ARG A 76 30.23 3.39 -35.14
C ARG A 76 30.30 3.61 -36.65
N THR A 77 29.50 2.88 -37.42
CA THR A 77 29.21 3.22 -38.81
C THR A 77 28.11 4.27 -38.82
N THR A 78 28.48 5.51 -39.13
CA THR A 78 27.53 6.59 -39.42
C THR A 78 27.03 6.45 -40.85
N VAL A 79 25.75 6.12 -41.03
CA VAL A 79 25.06 6.36 -42.31
C VAL A 79 24.39 7.73 -42.22
N ALA A 80 24.82 8.64 -43.08
CA ALA A 80 24.17 9.92 -43.33
C ALA A 80 23.32 9.76 -44.59
N GLY A 81 22.03 10.12 -44.52
CA GLY A 81 21.22 10.34 -45.72
C GLY A 81 19.76 9.93 -45.60
N ALA A 82 18.89 10.92 -45.36
CA ALA A 82 17.51 11.08 -45.88
C ALA A 82 16.80 12.12 -44.99
N SER A 83 16.88 13.40 -45.35
CA SER A 83 15.85 14.15 -46.08
C SER A 83 14.54 14.38 -45.28
N ARG A 84 14.56 15.46 -44.50
CA ARG A 84 13.50 16.47 -44.26
C ARG A 84 12.05 16.07 -44.58
N SER A 85 11.33 15.69 -43.53
CA SER A 85 9.89 15.96 -43.37
C SER A 85 9.69 16.64 -42.01
N SER A 86 9.66 17.98 -42.00
CA SER A 86 9.34 18.77 -40.82
C SER A 86 7.84 18.68 -40.52
N GLY A 87 7.42 17.60 -39.86
CA GLY A 87 6.12 17.52 -39.21
C GLY A 87 6.12 18.39 -37.96
N VAL A 88 5.32 19.46 -37.95
CA VAL A 88 5.14 20.33 -36.79
C VAL A 88 4.32 19.55 -35.75
N LEU A 89 4.99 18.86 -34.84
CA LEU A 89 4.37 18.37 -33.62
C LEU A 89 4.08 19.59 -32.74
N ARG A 90 2.82 20.02 -32.69
CA ARG A 90 2.32 20.93 -31.64
C ARG A 90 2.37 20.16 -30.33
N THR A 91 3.50 20.27 -29.62
CA THR A 91 3.57 19.83 -28.22
C THR A 91 2.67 20.78 -27.44
N THR A 92 1.51 20.32 -27.00
CA THR A 92 0.80 21.01 -25.92
C THR A 92 1.72 20.89 -24.70
N SER A 93 2.40 21.98 -24.36
CA SER A 93 3.16 22.08 -23.12
C SER A 93 2.16 21.99 -21.98
N ALA A 94 1.86 20.77 -21.54
CA ALA A 94 1.14 20.56 -20.31
C ALA A 94 1.95 21.26 -19.21
N SER A 95 1.35 22.28 -18.59
CA SER A 95 1.92 22.93 -17.43
C SER A 95 2.13 21.87 -16.36
N VAL A 96 3.37 21.40 -16.23
CA VAL A 96 3.78 20.49 -15.18
C VAL A 96 3.61 21.27 -13.89
N ARG A 97 2.49 21.02 -13.19
CA ARG A 97 2.31 21.55 -11.83
C ARG A 97 3.48 21.00 -11.03
N HIS A 98 4.42 21.88 -10.73
CA HIS A 98 5.58 21.55 -9.92
C HIS A 98 5.07 21.32 -8.50
N LEU A 99 4.71 20.07 -8.19
CA LEU A 99 4.34 19.69 -6.85
C LEU A 99 5.62 19.81 -6.01
N SER A 100 5.70 20.89 -5.22
CA SER A 100 6.79 21.12 -4.28
C SER A 100 6.78 20.02 -3.22
N THR A 101 7.42 18.89 -3.54
CA THR A 101 7.75 17.89 -2.54
C THR A 101 8.93 18.45 -1.76
N SER A 102 8.63 19.20 -0.70
CA SER A 102 9.64 19.62 0.26
C SER A 102 10.33 18.34 0.76
N ARG A 103 11.60 18.16 0.38
CA ARG A 103 12.44 17.14 1.00
C ARG A 103 12.68 17.62 2.42
N VAL A 104 11.92 17.08 3.37
CA VAL A 104 12.19 17.29 4.79
C VAL A 104 13.60 16.76 5.05
N ASN A 105 14.55 17.69 5.23
CA ASN A 105 15.92 17.37 5.58
C ASN A 105 15.87 16.51 6.85
N ALA A 106 16.56 15.36 6.85
CA ALA A 106 16.56 14.48 8.01
C ALA A 106 17.04 15.19 9.29
N ALA A 107 17.91 16.21 9.15
CA ALA A 107 18.36 17.08 10.24
C ALA A 107 17.24 17.94 10.86
N ALA A 108 16.13 18.20 10.15
CA ALA A 108 14.97 18.91 10.68
C ALA A 108 14.05 18.01 11.52
N ARG A 109 14.29 16.69 11.55
CA ARG A 109 13.49 15.75 12.35
C ARG A 109 13.94 15.66 13.81
N ASP A 110 15.20 16.02 14.10
CA ASP A 110 15.75 16.02 15.46
C ASP A 110 15.60 17.37 16.18
N ALA A 111 15.22 18.43 15.45
CA ALA A 111 14.97 19.74 16.04
C ALA A 111 13.49 19.85 16.43
N LYS A 112 13.25 20.23 17.69
CA LYS A 112 11.92 20.57 18.20
C LYS A 112 11.22 21.53 17.24
N ASP A 113 10.01 21.18 16.79
CA ASP A 113 9.24 22.03 15.88
C ASP A 113 9.09 23.45 16.49
N PRO A 114 9.59 24.51 15.81
CA PRO A 114 9.45 25.88 16.29
C PRO A 114 8.00 26.32 16.49
N GLN A 115 7.03 25.72 15.79
CA GLN A 115 5.59 26.06 15.93
C GLN A 115 4.97 25.48 17.21
N LEU A 116 5.64 24.52 17.85
CA LEU A 116 5.10 23.76 18.97
C LEU A 116 5.20 24.51 20.32
N GLY A 117 6.05 25.54 20.39
CA GLY A 117 6.23 26.34 21.60
C GLY A 117 6.62 25.49 22.82
N ASP A 118 5.85 25.62 23.90
CA ASP A 118 6.05 24.88 25.17
C ASP A 118 5.34 23.52 25.22
N TYR A 119 4.61 23.13 24.17
CA TYR A 119 3.95 21.83 24.13
C TYR A 119 5.00 20.71 24.06
N PRO A 120 4.81 19.55 24.73
CA PRO A 120 5.78 18.45 24.69
C PRO A 120 6.00 17.90 23.26
N ASP A 121 7.20 17.42 22.96
CA ASP A 121 7.51 16.78 21.66
C ASP A 121 7.20 15.29 21.78
N LEU A 122 6.11 14.85 21.16
CA LEU A 122 5.73 13.45 21.21
C LEU A 122 6.23 12.72 19.96
N PRO A 123 6.61 11.44 20.06
CA PRO A 123 7.04 10.69 18.90
C PRO A 123 5.88 10.53 17.91
N PHE A 124 6.16 10.74 16.62
CA PHE A 124 5.20 10.59 15.52
C PHE A 124 4.86 9.11 15.28
N VAL A 125 3.97 8.57 16.11
CA VAL A 125 3.57 7.15 16.11
C VAL A 125 2.04 7.08 16.19
N SER A 126 1.42 6.42 15.20
CA SER A 126 -0.03 6.28 15.17
C SER A 126 -0.55 5.41 16.32
N LEU A 127 -1.69 5.81 16.88
CA LEU A 127 -2.44 5.05 17.88
C LEU A 127 -2.87 3.67 17.36
N GLN A 128 -3.01 3.51 16.04
CA GLN A 128 -3.34 2.22 15.42
C GLN A 128 -2.31 1.14 15.77
N GLN A 129 -1.03 1.51 15.87
CA GLN A 129 0.07 0.59 16.20
C GLN A 129 0.05 0.13 17.66
N ARG A 130 -0.72 0.79 18.53
CA ARG A 130 -0.89 0.34 19.92
C ARG A 130 -1.60 -1.01 19.94
N LYS A 131 -1.09 -1.91 20.78
CA LYS A 131 -1.74 -3.19 21.05
C LYS A 131 -3.13 -2.94 21.65
N TYR A 132 -4.12 -3.65 21.14
CA TYR A 132 -5.46 -3.64 21.72
C TYR A 132 -5.42 -4.14 23.16
N SER A 133 -6.07 -3.41 24.07
CA SER A 133 -6.19 -3.77 25.48
C SER A 133 -7.53 -3.26 26.03
N PRO A 134 -8.30 -4.07 26.76
CA PRO A 134 -9.54 -3.61 27.40
C PRO A 134 -9.29 -2.67 28.59
N LYS A 135 -8.01 -2.48 28.99
CA LYS A 135 -7.62 -1.61 30.11
C LYS A 135 -7.53 -0.13 29.72
N TRP A 136 -7.52 0.18 28.42
CA TRP A 136 -7.57 1.57 27.98
C TRP A 136 -8.83 2.24 28.53
N TRP A 137 -8.71 3.50 28.97
CA TRP A 137 -9.87 4.27 29.41
C TRP A 137 -10.86 4.45 28.26
N ASP A 138 -10.35 4.81 27.08
CA ASP A 138 -11.08 4.71 25.82
C ASP A 138 -10.52 3.56 25.00
N THR A 139 -11.31 2.49 24.91
CA THR A 139 -10.92 1.27 24.18
C THR A 139 -10.95 1.44 22.66
N GLN A 140 -11.75 2.38 22.14
CA GLN A 140 -11.85 2.63 20.69
C GLN A 140 -10.63 3.44 20.23
N GLU A 141 -10.28 4.50 20.96
CA GLU A 141 -9.11 5.34 20.67
C GLU A 141 -7.78 4.74 21.16
N LYS A 142 -7.82 3.64 21.92
CA LYS A 142 -6.65 3.01 22.56
C LYS A 142 -5.85 4.01 23.43
N ARG A 143 -6.56 4.81 24.23
CA ARG A 143 -6.00 5.95 24.99
C ARG A 143 -6.37 5.92 26.46
N ASN A 144 -5.50 6.48 27.31
CA ASN A 144 -5.78 6.70 28.73
C ASN A 144 -6.27 8.14 29.00
N PHE A 145 -7.06 8.33 30.04
CA PHE A 145 -7.50 9.65 30.47
C PHE A 145 -6.30 10.49 30.97
N GLY A 146 -6.21 11.75 30.53
CA GLY A 146 -5.13 12.66 30.91
C GLY A 146 -3.78 12.43 30.22
N GLU A 147 -3.72 11.54 29.24
CA GLU A 147 -2.56 11.39 28.37
C GLU A 147 -2.38 12.64 27.49
N THR A 148 -1.14 13.11 27.35
CA THR A 148 -0.81 14.22 26.43
C THR A 148 -0.99 13.77 24.98
N LEU A 149 -1.68 14.56 24.19
CA LEU A 149 -1.90 14.29 22.78
C LEU A 149 -0.67 14.65 21.96
N HIS A 150 -0.55 14.07 20.78
CA HIS A 150 0.41 14.55 19.80
C HIS A 150 -0.17 15.79 19.11
N GLU A 151 0.68 16.71 18.66
CA GLU A 151 0.24 17.94 17.98
C GLU A 151 -0.56 17.66 16.70
N GLN A 152 -0.27 16.53 16.05
CA GLN A 152 -0.98 16.02 14.88
C GLN A 152 -1.83 14.78 15.21
N ASP A 153 -2.55 14.81 16.34
CA ASP A 153 -3.41 13.69 16.81
C ASP A 153 -4.42 13.24 15.75
N ASP A 154 -4.97 14.16 14.94
CA ASP A 154 -5.92 13.83 13.87
C ASP A 154 -5.35 12.83 12.85
N VAL A 155 -4.09 13.03 12.44
CA VAL A 155 -3.37 12.16 11.48
C VAL A 155 -2.87 10.88 12.13
N LEU A 156 -2.63 10.90 13.44
CA LEU A 156 -2.14 9.75 14.20
C LEU A 156 -3.25 8.96 14.91
N SER A 157 -4.49 9.44 14.83
CA SER A 157 -5.66 8.83 15.46
C SER A 157 -5.93 7.42 14.95
N VAL A 158 -6.79 6.68 15.67
CA VAL A 158 -7.25 5.37 15.18
C VAL A 158 -8.09 5.52 13.90
N TRP A 159 -8.75 6.66 13.73
CA TRP A 159 -9.61 6.99 12.58
C TRP A 159 -8.86 7.50 11.35
N ALA A 160 -7.56 7.75 11.48
CA ALA A 160 -6.71 8.14 10.37
C ALA A 160 -6.58 7.01 9.32
N PRO A 161 -6.03 7.30 8.13
CA PRO A 161 -5.66 6.26 7.18
C PRO A 161 -4.80 5.17 7.83
N ASP A 162 -5.02 3.92 7.43
CA ASP A 162 -4.38 2.76 8.06
C ASP A 162 -2.86 2.74 7.85
N VAL A 163 -2.12 2.38 8.90
CA VAL A 163 -0.65 2.26 8.86
C VAL A 163 -0.25 0.85 8.44
N HIS A 164 0.27 0.74 7.22
CA HIS A 164 0.72 -0.53 6.67
C HIS A 164 2.15 -0.88 7.10
N ALA A 165 2.40 -2.18 7.35
CA ALA A 165 3.73 -2.68 7.69
C ALA A 165 4.72 -2.67 6.51
N VAL A 166 4.22 -2.64 5.27
CA VAL A 166 5.04 -2.64 4.06
C VAL A 166 5.48 -1.22 3.74
N PRO A 167 6.77 -0.96 3.48
CA PRO A 167 7.22 0.37 3.12
C PRO A 167 6.60 0.82 1.80
N ALA A 168 6.17 2.09 1.75
CA ALA A 168 5.46 2.66 0.60
C ALA A 168 6.22 2.51 -0.74
N SER A 169 7.55 2.63 -0.72
CA SER A 169 8.39 2.47 -1.91
C SER A 169 8.34 1.05 -2.49
N SER A 170 8.29 0.03 -1.63
CA SER A 170 8.19 -1.37 -2.06
C SER A 170 6.81 -1.66 -2.61
N ALA A 171 5.76 -1.22 -1.92
CA ALA A 171 4.38 -1.40 -2.37
C ALA A 171 4.14 -0.75 -3.75
N LEU A 172 4.59 0.50 -3.92
CA LEU A 172 4.48 1.22 -5.19
C LEU A 172 5.26 0.53 -6.31
N ARG A 173 6.50 0.08 -6.03
CA ARG A 173 7.31 -0.65 -7.01
C ARG A 173 6.60 -1.93 -7.47
N GLN A 174 6.09 -2.72 -6.54
CA GLN A 174 5.38 -3.96 -6.85
C GLN A 174 4.11 -3.70 -7.67
N PHE A 175 3.37 -2.67 -7.31
CA PHE A 175 2.17 -2.26 -8.04
C PHE A 175 2.47 -1.84 -9.48
N ILE A 176 3.49 -1.00 -9.70
CA ILE A 176 3.91 -0.57 -11.03
C ILE A 176 4.40 -1.76 -11.86
N VAL A 177 5.17 -2.67 -11.26
CA VAL A 177 5.62 -3.89 -11.94
C VAL A 177 4.43 -4.77 -12.34
N ALA A 178 3.47 -4.97 -11.46
CA ALA A 178 2.29 -5.78 -11.76
C ALA A 178 1.49 -5.20 -12.93
N ILE A 179 1.19 -3.90 -12.91
CA ILE A 179 0.49 -3.22 -14.00
C ILE A 179 1.33 -3.25 -15.29
N GLY A 180 2.64 -3.02 -15.18
CA GLY A 180 3.55 -3.05 -16.32
C GLY A 180 3.59 -4.41 -17.00
N VAL A 181 3.64 -5.51 -16.22
CA VAL A 181 3.61 -6.87 -16.76
C VAL A 181 2.30 -7.15 -17.48
N VAL A 182 1.16 -6.81 -16.87
CA VAL A 182 -0.16 -7.01 -17.50
C VAL A 182 -0.29 -6.18 -18.77
N GLY A 183 0.14 -4.92 -18.75
CA GLY A 183 0.09 -4.02 -19.90
C GLY A 183 1.00 -4.49 -21.05
N VAL A 184 2.24 -4.87 -20.75
CA VAL A 184 3.18 -5.41 -21.75
C VAL A 184 2.65 -6.71 -22.32
N PHE A 185 2.19 -7.64 -21.47
CA PHE A 185 1.61 -8.90 -21.94
C PHE A 185 0.41 -8.68 -22.85
N GLY A 186 -0.53 -7.82 -22.43
CA GLY A 186 -1.70 -7.47 -23.25
C GLY A 186 -1.30 -6.84 -24.59
N SER A 187 -0.30 -5.96 -24.61
CA SER A 187 0.20 -5.34 -25.84
C SER A 187 0.84 -6.34 -26.80
N ILE A 188 1.61 -7.31 -26.28
CA ILE A 188 2.24 -8.35 -27.08
C ILE A 188 1.17 -9.27 -27.67
N VAL A 189 0.19 -9.69 -26.86
CA VAL A 189 -0.92 -10.53 -27.33
C VAL A 189 -1.70 -9.80 -28.42
N TYR A 190 -2.00 -8.52 -28.23
CA TYR A 190 -2.69 -7.72 -29.25
C TYR A 190 -1.90 -7.64 -30.56
N ALA A 191 -0.59 -7.33 -30.48
CA ALA A 191 0.26 -7.24 -31.67
C ALA A 191 0.51 -8.60 -32.36
N ALA A 192 0.49 -9.69 -31.61
CA ALA A 192 0.67 -11.05 -32.13
C ALA A 192 -0.65 -11.72 -32.57
N THR A 193 -1.80 -11.06 -32.37
CA THR A 193 -3.09 -11.61 -32.78
C THR A 193 -3.18 -11.57 -34.31
N PRO A 194 -3.39 -12.72 -34.99
CA PRO A 194 -3.55 -12.74 -36.44
C PRO A 194 -4.83 -12.02 -36.85
N GLU A 195 -4.86 -11.52 -38.08
CA GLU A 195 -6.07 -10.95 -38.65
C GLU A 195 -7.19 -11.99 -38.68
N LYS A 196 -8.42 -11.54 -38.43
CA LYS A 196 -9.60 -12.40 -38.42
C LYS A 196 -9.77 -12.98 -39.84
N PRO A 197 -9.85 -14.30 -40.02
CA PRO A 197 -9.95 -14.92 -41.35
C PRO A 197 -11.32 -14.72 -42.02
N ALA A 198 -12.23 -14.00 -41.38
CA ALA A 198 -13.56 -13.71 -41.89
C ALA A 198 -13.69 -12.20 -42.12
N LEU A 199 -14.19 -11.85 -43.31
CA LEU A 199 -14.56 -10.47 -43.62
C LEU A 199 -15.60 -9.97 -42.60
N PRO A 200 -15.52 -8.69 -42.19
CA PRO A 200 -16.56 -8.09 -41.39
C PRO A 200 -17.90 -8.17 -42.11
N ARG A 201 -18.99 -8.25 -41.34
CA ARG A 201 -20.33 -8.33 -41.91
C ARG A 201 -20.67 -7.03 -42.64
N THR A 202 -20.94 -7.14 -43.93
CA THR A 202 -21.47 -6.05 -44.75
C THR A 202 -22.98 -6.07 -44.74
N TYR A 203 -23.58 -4.92 -45.03
CA TYR A 203 -25.01 -4.78 -45.06
C TYR A 203 -25.53 -4.01 -46.30
N PRO A 204 -26.69 -4.39 -46.85
CA PRO A 204 -27.27 -3.77 -48.03
C PRO A 204 -27.88 -2.39 -47.72
N ARG A 205 -28.16 -1.58 -48.75
CA ARG A 205 -28.74 -0.23 -48.65
C ARG A 205 -27.84 0.74 -47.88
N ASP A 206 -26.61 0.84 -48.36
CA ASP A 206 -25.59 1.77 -47.83
C ASP A 206 -25.44 1.67 -46.31
N GLY A 207 -25.18 0.45 -45.82
CA GLY A 207 -24.92 0.26 -44.40
C GLY A 207 -26.12 0.45 -43.48
N LEU A 208 -27.35 0.38 -43.97
CA LEU A 208 -28.57 0.66 -43.19
C LEU A 208 -28.59 2.11 -42.66
N ALA A 209 -27.96 3.06 -43.35
CA ALA A 209 -27.90 4.46 -42.92
C ALA A 209 -29.28 5.03 -42.55
N ALA A 210 -30.31 4.74 -43.36
CA ALA A 210 -31.68 5.21 -43.10
C ALA A 210 -32.32 4.62 -41.82
N GLU A 211 -31.89 3.43 -41.40
CA GLU A 211 -32.46 2.72 -40.24
C GLU A 211 -31.68 2.98 -38.95
N LEU A 212 -30.37 3.25 -39.07
CA LEU A 212 -29.46 3.51 -37.95
C LEU A 212 -29.37 4.99 -37.56
N GLY A 213 -30.10 5.87 -38.26
CA GLY A 213 -30.22 7.29 -37.90
C GLY A 213 -29.29 8.21 -38.68
N GLY A 214 -28.81 7.79 -39.84
CA GLY A 214 -28.00 8.57 -40.77
C GLY A 214 -26.66 7.90 -41.10
N GLU A 215 -25.96 8.47 -42.08
CA GLU A 215 -24.67 7.99 -42.58
C GLU A 215 -23.59 7.88 -41.48
N GLN A 216 -23.64 8.76 -40.48
CA GLN A 216 -22.69 8.78 -39.34
C GLN A 216 -22.71 7.52 -38.48
N VAL A 217 -23.78 6.73 -38.54
CA VAL A 217 -23.97 5.50 -37.75
C VAL A 217 -24.13 4.28 -38.67
N ALA A 218 -23.92 4.45 -39.98
CA ALA A 218 -24.08 3.40 -40.96
C ALA A 218 -23.08 2.25 -40.70
N ALA A 219 -23.56 1.01 -40.86
CA ALA A 219 -22.74 -0.18 -40.88
C ALA A 219 -21.91 -0.25 -42.18
N PRO A 220 -20.87 -1.09 -42.26
CA PRO A 220 -20.09 -1.21 -43.49
C PRO A 220 -20.94 -1.69 -44.70
N LYS A 221 -20.87 -0.96 -45.83
CA LYS A 221 -21.52 -1.31 -47.10
C LYS A 221 -20.84 -2.53 -47.78
N GLU A 222 -21.57 -3.20 -48.66
CA GLU A 222 -20.99 -4.24 -49.54
C GLU A 222 -19.91 -3.60 -50.43
N GLY A 223 -18.73 -4.24 -50.53
CA GLY A 223 -17.59 -3.70 -51.29
C GLY A 223 -16.69 -2.72 -50.53
N ALA A 224 -17.04 -2.29 -49.30
CA ALA A 224 -16.23 -1.35 -48.52
C ALA A 224 -14.81 -1.86 -48.13
N PHE A 225 -14.53 -3.15 -48.32
CA PHE A 225 -13.26 -3.78 -47.94
C PHE A 225 -12.54 -4.46 -49.12
N SER A 226 -13.14 -4.46 -50.32
CA SER A 226 -12.39 -4.73 -51.55
C SER A 226 -11.62 -3.45 -51.88
N GLY A 227 -10.29 -3.53 -52.03
CA GLY A 227 -9.39 -2.38 -52.18
C GLY A 227 -9.53 -1.55 -53.48
N GLU A 228 -10.74 -1.46 -54.03
CA GLU A 228 -11.14 -0.40 -54.94
C GLU A 228 -11.50 0.79 -54.05
N GLU A 229 -10.49 1.62 -53.77
CA GLU A 229 -10.73 2.99 -53.31
C GLU A 229 -11.67 3.62 -54.33
N ASP A 230 -12.84 4.07 -53.87
CA ASP A 230 -13.80 4.85 -54.66
C ASP A 230 -13.03 6.09 -55.18
N GLU A 231 -12.47 5.99 -56.40
CA GLU A 231 -12.01 7.13 -57.21
C GLU A 231 -13.26 7.97 -57.52
N GLU A 232 -13.70 8.76 -56.55
CA GLU A 232 -14.69 9.79 -56.80
C GLU A 232 -14.02 10.86 -57.66
N GLU A 233 -14.37 10.82 -58.96
CA GLU A 233 -14.26 11.92 -59.90
C GLU A 233 -14.91 13.17 -59.27
N ASP A 234 -14.08 14.07 -58.73
CA ASP A 234 -14.41 15.47 -58.51
C ASP A 234 -14.63 16.14 -59.88
N ASP A 235 -15.82 15.98 -60.47
CA ASP A 235 -16.28 16.81 -61.58
C ASP A 235 -16.88 18.13 -61.06
N GLU A 236 -16.36 19.23 -61.62
CA GLU A 236 -16.62 20.67 -61.34
C GLU A 236 -18.09 21.12 -61.19
#